data_AF-A0A956R6F2-F1
#
_entry.id   AF-A0A956R6F2-F1
#
_cell.length_a   1.000
_cell.length_b   1.000
_cell.length_c   1.000
_cell.angle_alpha   90.00
_cell.angle_beta   90.00
_cell.angle_gamma   90.00
#
_symmetry.space_group_name_H-M   'P 1'
#
loop_
_entity.id
_entity.type
_entity.pdbx_description
1 polymer ?
#
loop_
_entity_poly.entity_id
_entity_poly.type
_entity_poly.pdbx_seq_one_letter_code
_entity_poly.pdbx_strand_id
1 'polypeptide(L)'
;MDRLPSVADLVRQLRAFHGYRTLWIDEGGTEIVHAEPEEELEAEGYRYVATLLRPGPEALADALGRAGVPVGPVAAEASGGAWSAVEPLAPPLSV
;
A
#
# COMPACT_ATOMS: atom_id res chain seq x y z
N MET A 1 -8.78 15.46 -3.72
CA MET A 1 -8.53 14.06 -4.11
C MET A 1 -7.62 13.51 -3.04
N ASP A 2 -8.21 12.92 -2.01
CA ASP A 2 -7.46 12.23 -0.98
C ASP A 2 -6.74 11.05 -1.62
N ARG A 3 -5.42 11.05 -1.48
CA ARG A 3 -4.55 10.03 -2.05
C ARG A 3 -4.64 8.82 -1.13
N LEU A 4 -5.00 7.66 -1.69
CA LEU A 4 -4.94 6.39 -0.96
C LEU A 4 -3.61 6.27 -0.20
N PRO A 5 -3.64 5.80 1.06
CA PRO A 5 -2.41 5.62 1.83
C PRO A 5 -1.48 4.65 1.12
N SER A 6 -0.17 4.91 1.19
CA SER A 6 0.80 3.99 0.59
C SER A 6 0.79 2.64 1.31
N VAL A 7 1.21 1.57 0.62
CA VAL A 7 1.39 0.24 1.24
C VAL A 7 2.31 0.32 2.46
N ALA A 8 3.35 1.15 2.41
CA ALA A 8 4.26 1.36 3.53
C ALA A 8 3.59 2.01 4.74
N ASP A 9 2.71 2.99 4.52
CA ASP A 9 1.95 3.65 5.58
C ASP A 9 0.96 2.68 6.24
N LEU A 10 0.22 1.92 5.45
CA LEU A 10 -0.71 0.91 5.96
C LEU A 10 0.02 -0.18 6.75
N VAL A 11 1.18 -0.67 6.27
CA VAL A 11 2.00 -1.61 7.03
C VAL A 11 2.43 -1.01 8.37
N ARG A 12 2.90 0.24 8.38
CA ARG A 12 3.32 0.92 9.61
C ARG A 12 2.16 1.02 10.60
N GLN A 13 0.98 1.41 10.14
CA GLN A 13 -0.22 1.52 10.96
C GLN A 13 -0.65 0.15 11.51
N LEU A 14 -0.76 -0.87 10.66
CA LEU A 14 -1.19 -2.22 11.06
C LEU A 14 -0.20 -2.89 12.04
N ARG A 15 1.10 -2.65 11.89
CA ARG A 15 2.13 -3.21 12.81
C ARG A 15 2.17 -2.53 14.18
N ALA A 16 1.60 -1.33 14.31
CA ALA A 16 1.46 -0.62 15.58
C ALA A 16 0.42 -1.27 16.50
N PHE A 17 -0.52 -2.05 15.95
CA PHE A 17 -1.49 -2.79 16.73
C PHE A 17 -0.93 -4.16 17.19
N HIS A 18 -1.26 -4.54 18.42
CA HIS A 18 -0.87 -5.81 19.05
C HIS A 18 -1.93 -6.90 18.84
N GLY A 19 -2.52 -6.98 17.65
CA GLY A 19 -3.60 -7.92 17.34
C GLY A 19 -3.97 -7.95 15.86
N TYR A 20 -5.03 -8.69 15.55
CA TYR A 20 -5.61 -8.69 14.21
C TYR A 20 -6.30 -7.36 13.93
N ARG A 21 -6.13 -6.85 12.72
CA ARG A 21 -6.88 -5.70 12.21
C ARG A 21 -7.49 -6.03 10.86
N THR A 22 -8.73 -5.63 10.69
CA THR A 22 -9.49 -5.82 9.45
C THR A 22 -9.33 -4.59 8.59
N LEU A 23 -8.99 -4.81 7.32
CA LEU A 23 -8.96 -3.79 6.29
C LEU A 23 -10.29 -3.74 5.58
N TRP A 24 -10.74 -2.51 5.36
CA TRP A 24 -11.99 -2.17 4.72
C TRP A 24 -11.72 -1.15 3.62
N ILE A 25 -12.46 -1.23 2.51
CA ILE A 25 -12.36 -0.27 1.42
C ILE A 25 -13.74 0.23 1.02
N ASP A 26 -13.89 1.52 0.75
CA ASP A 26 -15.15 2.08 0.26
C ASP A 26 -15.56 1.47 -1.10
N GLU A 27 -16.84 1.57 -1.47
CA GLU A 27 -17.32 1.10 -2.78
C GLU A 27 -16.59 1.76 -3.95
N GLY A 28 -16.12 3.00 -3.76
CA GLY A 28 -15.39 3.78 -4.76
C GLY A 28 -13.94 3.34 -4.97
N GLY A 29 -13.38 2.53 -4.07
CA GLY A 29 -11.97 2.15 -4.09
C GLY A 29 -11.02 3.33 -3.86
N THR A 30 -11.49 4.37 -3.19
CA THR A 30 -10.79 5.63 -2.93
C THR A 30 -10.30 5.79 -1.50
N GLU A 31 -10.84 5.02 -0.56
CA GLU A 31 -10.51 5.11 0.86
C GLU A 31 -10.32 3.71 1.47
N ILE A 32 -9.20 3.52 2.17
CA ILE A 32 -8.90 2.30 2.93
C ILE A 32 -8.84 2.66 4.40
N VAL A 33 -9.63 1.97 5.21
CA VAL A 33 -9.61 2.09 6.67
C VAL A 33 -9.25 0.75 7.30
N HIS A 34 -8.72 0.80 8.52
CA HIS A 34 -8.45 -0.40 9.32
C HIS A 34 -9.17 -0.31 10.66
N ALA A 35 -9.92 -1.35 11.00
CA ALA A 35 -10.75 -1.36 12.20
C ALA A 35 -10.85 -2.78 12.78
N GLU A 36 -11.63 -2.95 13.84
CA GLU A 36 -12.07 -4.29 14.23
C GLU A 36 -13.10 -4.81 13.20
N PRO A 37 -13.45 -6.11 13.20
CA PRO A 37 -14.58 -6.56 12.41
C PRO A 37 -15.86 -5.83 12.89
N GLU A 38 -16.39 -4.93 12.06
CA GLU A 38 -17.50 -4.02 12.40
C GLU A 38 -18.57 -4.08 11.31
N GLU A 39 -19.80 -4.49 11.68
CA GLU A 39 -20.96 -4.57 10.77
C GLU A 39 -21.42 -3.20 10.28
N GLU A 40 -21.13 -2.13 11.05
CA GLU A 40 -21.45 -0.75 10.70
C GLU A 40 -20.73 -0.28 9.45
N LEU A 41 -19.47 -0.68 9.24
CA LEU A 41 -18.70 -0.32 8.05
C LEU A 41 -19.32 -0.95 6.79
N GLU A 42 -19.83 -2.18 6.88
CA GLU A 42 -20.56 -2.81 5.76
C GLU A 42 -21.83 -2.02 5.41
N ALA A 43 -22.56 -1.56 6.42
CA ALA A 43 -23.76 -0.74 6.22
C ALA A 43 -23.44 0.65 5.63
N GLU A 44 -22.25 1.18 5.90
CA GLU A 44 -21.73 2.42 5.32
C GLU A 44 -21.16 2.26 3.89
N GLY A 45 -21.19 1.04 3.33
CA GLY A 45 -20.71 0.76 1.98
C GLY A 45 -19.23 0.37 1.92
N TYR A 46 -18.59 0.07 3.05
CA TYR A 46 -17.27 -0.51 3.01
C TYR A 46 -17.33 -2.00 2.72
N ARG A 47 -16.39 -2.46 1.88
CA ARG A 47 -16.16 -3.87 1.58
C ARG A 47 -14.99 -4.38 2.41
N TYR A 48 -15.18 -5.56 2.98
CA TYR A 48 -14.09 -6.33 3.60
C TYR A 48 -12.99 -6.66 2.59
N VAL A 49 -11.73 -6.42 2.99
CA VAL A 49 -10.53 -6.79 2.21
C VAL A 49 -9.84 -8.00 2.82
N ALA A 50 -9.33 -7.84 4.05
CA ALA A 50 -8.58 -8.88 4.75
C ALA A 50 -8.42 -8.55 6.24
N THR A 51 -8.41 -9.58 7.08
CA THR A 51 -7.96 -9.49 8.47
C THR A 51 -6.51 -9.96 8.58
N LEU A 52 -5.61 -9.08 9.01
CA LEU A 52 -4.17 -9.32 9.02
C LEU A 52 -3.58 -9.13 10.42
N LEU A 53 -2.57 -9.95 10.74
CA LEU A 53 -1.77 -9.82 11.97
C LEU A 53 -0.39 -9.28 11.63
N ARG A 54 -0.17 -7.99 11.87
CA ARG A 54 1.12 -7.30 11.66
C ARG A 54 1.77 -7.63 10.31
N PRO A 55 1.05 -7.43 9.18
CA PRO A 55 1.51 -7.85 7.86
C PRO A 55 2.79 -7.14 7.42
N GLY A 56 3.56 -7.80 6.56
CA GLY A 56 4.61 -7.17 5.78
C GLY A 56 4.07 -6.52 4.50
N PRO A 57 4.90 -5.74 3.77
CA PRO A 57 4.48 -5.05 2.53
C PRO A 57 3.95 -6.00 1.46
N GLU A 58 4.60 -7.14 1.27
CA GLU A 58 4.22 -8.13 0.25
C GLU A 58 2.86 -8.75 0.55
N ALA A 59 2.63 -9.16 1.81
CA ALA A 59 1.37 -9.74 2.25
C ALA A 59 0.20 -8.73 2.14
N LEU A 60 0.45 -7.45 2.44
CA LEU A 60 -0.55 -6.41 2.27
C LEU A 60 -0.85 -6.13 0.80
N ALA A 61 0.19 -6.06 -0.05
CA ALA A 61 0.01 -5.84 -1.48
C ALA A 61 -0.77 -6.99 -2.15
N ASP A 62 -0.48 -8.25 -1.77
CA ASP A 62 -1.23 -9.42 -2.25
C ASP A 62 -2.70 -9.36 -1.83
N ALA A 63 -2.99 -9.02 -0.57
CA ALA A 63 -4.36 -8.88 -0.07
C ALA A 63 -5.15 -7.81 -0.82
N LEU A 64 -4.54 -6.64 -1.05
CA LEU A 64 -5.15 -5.55 -1.79
C LEU A 64 -5.36 -5.91 -3.27
N GLY A 65 -4.40 -6.59 -3.89
CA GLY A 65 -4.51 -7.08 -5.26
C GLY A 65 -5.66 -8.08 -5.45
N ARG A 66 -5.85 -9.02 -4.52
CA ARG A 66 -6.98 -9.97 -4.54
C ARG A 66 -8.33 -9.29 -4.38
N ALA A 67 -8.39 -8.20 -3.62
CA ALA A 67 -9.59 -7.40 -3.45
C ALA A 67 -9.86 -6.43 -4.62
N GLY A 68 -9.00 -6.41 -5.64
CA GLY A 68 -9.14 -5.54 -6.82
C GLY A 68 -8.83 -4.08 -6.52
N VAL A 69 -8.10 -3.80 -5.43
CA VAL A 69 -7.75 -2.44 -5.02
C VAL A 69 -6.54 -1.98 -5.83
N PRO A 70 -6.63 -0.84 -6.55
CA PRO A 70 -5.50 -0.29 -7.27
C PRO A 70 -4.48 0.26 -6.27
N VAL A 71 -3.53 -0.59 -5.87
CA VAL A 71 -2.32 -0.12 -5.19
C VAL A 71 -1.46 0.56 -6.25
N GLY A 72 -1.18 1.86 -6.04
CA GLY A 72 -0.14 2.53 -6.83
C GLY A 72 1.15 1.70 -6.80
N PRO A 73 2.00 1.77 -7.85
CA PRO A 73 3.21 0.96 -7.92
C PRO A 73 3.94 1.08 -6.59
N VAL A 74 4.30 -0.07 -6.00
CA VAL A 74 5.16 -0.16 -4.82
C VAL A 74 6.32 0.77 -5.10
N ALA A 75 6.31 1.95 -4.48
CA ALA A 75 7.38 2.90 -4.66
C ALA A 75 8.59 2.29 -3.96
N ALA A 76 9.38 1.53 -4.72
CA ALA A 76 10.75 1.21 -4.37
C ALA A 76 11.58 2.51 -4.19
N GLU A 77 11.05 3.64 -4.68
CA GLU A 77 11.74 4.91 -4.74
C GLU A 77 10.89 6.00 -4.03
N ALA A 78 10.88 5.98 -2.70
CA ALA A 78 10.70 7.19 -1.92
C ALA A 78 12.03 7.61 -1.25
N SER A 79 13.16 7.36 -1.94
CA SER A 79 14.36 8.19 -1.79
C SER A 79 14.21 9.41 -2.69
N GLY A 80 13.28 10.30 -2.35
CA GLY A 80 13.21 11.65 -2.91
C GLY A 80 14.22 12.58 -2.26
N GLY A 81 15.49 12.17 -2.22
CA GLY A 81 16.55 12.87 -1.49
C GLY A 81 17.88 12.83 -2.23
N ALA A 82 17.92 13.45 -3.42
CA ALA A 82 19.09 13.52 -4.31
C ALA A 82 19.59 12.10 -4.68
N TRP A 83 20.23 11.82 -5.80
CA TRP A 83 21.58 12.18 -6.17
C TRP A 83 21.59 11.93 -7.68
N SER A 84 22.12 12.89 -8.43
CA SER A 84 22.22 12.84 -9.88
C SER A 84 22.76 11.49 -10.35
N ALA A 85 22.04 10.85 -11.27
CA ALA A 85 22.62 9.83 -12.12
C ALA A 85 23.73 10.49 -12.95
N VAL A 86 24.99 10.23 -12.58
CA VAL A 86 26.08 10.36 -13.53
C VAL A 86 25.99 9.18 -14.48
N GLU A 87 25.65 9.50 -15.73
CA GLU A 87 25.47 8.58 -16.84
C GLU A 87 26.72 7.71 -17.08
N PRO A 88 26.59 6.39 -17.27
CA PRO A 88 27.69 5.56 -17.77
C PRO A 88 27.54 5.41 -19.28
N LEU A 89 28.42 6.05 -20.07
CA LEU A 89 28.60 5.68 -21.47
C LEU A 89 30.04 5.21 -21.74
N ALA A 90 30.10 4.00 -22.29
CA ALA A 90 31.25 3.12 -22.50
C ALA A 90 32.30 3.66 -23.52
N PRO A 91 33.51 3.05 -23.60
CA PRO A 91 34.62 3.43 -24.49
C PRO A 91 34.52 2.72 -25.87
N PRO A 92 35.57 2.70 -26.72
CA PRO A 92 36.17 3.77 -27.53
C PRO A 92 35.96 3.53 -29.05
N LEU A 93 36.17 4.54 -29.91
CA LEU A 93 36.36 4.31 -31.35
C LEU A 93 37.56 5.11 -31.88
N SER A 94 38.50 4.37 -32.47
CA SER A 94 39.71 4.85 -33.15
C SER A 94 39.41 5.56 -34.47
N VAL A 95 40.18 6.61 -34.77
CA VAL A 95 40.71 6.98 -36.11
C VAL A 95 42.09 7.57 -35.92
#